data_AF-A0A938QBQ1-F1
#
_entry.id   AF-A0A938QBQ1-F1
#
_cell.length_a   1.000
_cell.length_b   1.000
_cell.length_c   1.000
_cell.angle_alpha   90.00
_cell.angle_beta   90.00
_cell.angle_gamma   90.00
#
_symmetry.space_group_name_H-M   'P 1'
#
loop_
_entity.id
_entity.type
_entity.pdbx_description
1 polymer ?
#
loop_
_entity_poly.entity_id
_entity_poly.type
_entity_poly.pdbx_seq_one_letter_code
_entity_poly.pdbx_strand_id
1 'polypeptide(L)'
;MRFMVIVKATKDSEAGVMPSETLLAGMGNYNEELVKAGIMLAGEGLQPSSKGARVRFSGNKRTVIDGPFTETKELIAGFWIWQVKSKEEAIEWVRRCPNPHDEECEIEIRQIFEADDFGTEFTPELRKREAVIRAQTMGLGTPRFEQGRAMSITGLNESYSFESRVKIPVQWERFVQHLGKVPGQVGKNSYGVCWNFSPGKGFDYLTGVEVKEDSKLPTDFRAVRLAAQEYAVFTHSEHVSAIGNTIDKIWNSWVPQSGLKPANAPAFERYTEGFNPQTGMGGMEIWIPLEA
;
A
#
# COMPACT_ATOMS: atom_id res chain seq x y z
N MET A 1 -8.54 -8.45 -9.00
CA MET A 1 -9.85 -7.90 -8.57
C MET A 1 -10.11 -8.27 -7.13
N ARG A 2 -10.84 -7.43 -6.38
CA ARG A 2 -11.21 -7.74 -5.00
C ARG A 2 -12.66 -8.21 -4.88
N PHE A 3 -12.89 -9.14 -3.97
CA PHE A 3 -14.22 -9.64 -3.63
C PHE A 3 -14.44 -9.56 -2.13
N MET A 4 -15.64 -9.15 -1.73
CA MET A 4 -16.15 -9.37 -0.38
C MET A 4 -16.88 -10.71 -0.37
N VAL A 5 -16.43 -11.61 0.51
CA VAL A 5 -17.02 -12.93 0.72
C VAL A 5 -17.75 -12.88 2.05
N ILE A 6 -19.06 -13.06 2.04
CA ILE A 6 -19.96 -12.73 3.14
C ILE A 6 -20.55 -14.01 3.68
N VAL A 7 -20.29 -14.30 4.95
CA VAL A 7 -20.92 -15.43 5.65
C VAL A 7 -22.28 -14.97 6.14
N LYS A 8 -23.36 -15.58 5.64
CA LYS A 8 -24.73 -15.24 6.04
C LYS A 8 -25.01 -15.80 7.43
N ALA A 9 -25.66 -15.00 8.26
CA ALA A 9 -25.97 -15.38 9.63
C ALA A 9 -27.04 -16.47 9.69
N THR A 10 -27.00 -17.24 10.76
CA THR A 10 -27.99 -18.26 11.09
C THR A 10 -28.69 -17.94 12.41
N LYS A 11 -29.68 -18.75 12.78
CA LYS A 11 -30.37 -18.60 14.07
C LYS A 11 -29.40 -18.75 15.23
N ASP A 12 -28.47 -19.71 15.13
CA ASP A 12 -27.50 -20.00 16.17
C ASP A 12 -26.47 -18.87 16.30
N SER A 13 -25.97 -18.35 15.18
CA SER A 13 -25.05 -17.21 15.23
C SER A 13 -25.69 -15.97 15.84
N GLU A 14 -26.96 -15.67 15.49
CA GLU A 14 -27.69 -14.53 16.06
C GLU A 14 -28.12 -14.75 17.52
N ALA A 15 -28.25 -16.01 17.95
CA ALA A 15 -28.43 -16.37 19.35
C ALA A 15 -27.12 -16.30 20.16
N GLY A 16 -25.98 -16.02 19.51
CA GLY A 16 -24.67 -15.95 20.15
C GLY A 16 -24.07 -17.31 20.50
N VAL A 17 -24.53 -18.39 19.84
CA VAL A 17 -23.90 -19.70 19.95
C VAL A 17 -22.50 -19.62 19.38
N MET A 18 -21.50 -19.98 20.18
CA MET A 18 -20.10 -19.93 19.77
C MET A 18 -19.73 -21.20 18.98
N PRO A 19 -18.87 -21.08 17.96
CA PRO A 19 -18.38 -22.24 17.21
C PRO A 19 -17.59 -23.19 18.10
N SER A 20 -17.58 -24.47 17.73
CA SER A 20 -16.78 -25.49 18.41
C SER A 20 -15.27 -25.27 18.20
N GLU A 21 -14.44 -25.85 19.07
CA GLU A 21 -12.98 -25.83 18.92
C GLU A 21 -12.53 -26.44 17.58
N THR A 22 -13.17 -27.55 17.18
CA THR A 22 -12.88 -28.22 15.90
C THR A 22 -13.18 -27.32 14.71
N LEU A 23 -14.31 -26.62 14.71
CA LEU A 23 -14.67 -25.67 13.66
C LEU A 23 -13.71 -24.47 13.63
N LEU A 24 -13.36 -23.91 14.79
CA LEU A 24 -12.39 -22.83 14.90
C LEU A 24 -11.01 -23.23 14.35
N ALA A 25 -10.51 -24.42 14.69
CA ALA A 25 -9.24 -24.92 14.19
C ALA A 25 -9.28 -25.18 12.67
N GLY A 26 -10.37 -25.79 12.17
CA GLY A 26 -10.57 -26.02 10.74
C GLY A 26 -10.60 -24.72 9.93
N MET A 27 -11.35 -23.73 10.41
CA MET A 27 -11.42 -22.42 9.78
C MET A 27 -10.09 -21.65 9.89
N GLY A 28 -9.38 -21.77 11.01
CA GLY A 28 -8.04 -21.22 11.20
C GLY A 28 -7.05 -21.75 10.17
N ASN A 29 -7.00 -23.07 9.98
CA ASN A 29 -6.14 -23.71 8.97
C ASN A 29 -6.49 -23.24 7.55
N TYR A 30 -7.78 -23.13 7.22
CA TYR A 30 -8.24 -22.62 5.92
C TYR A 30 -7.81 -21.16 5.70
N ASN A 31 -7.95 -20.30 6.71
CA ASN A 31 -7.47 -18.91 6.65
C ASN A 31 -5.95 -18.84 6.44
N GLU A 32 -5.17 -19.71 7.09
CA GLU A 32 -3.73 -19.78 6.85
C GLU A 32 -3.39 -20.13 5.40
N GLU A 33 -4.14 -21.04 4.76
CA GLU A 33 -3.95 -21.37 3.35
C GLU A 33 -4.23 -20.16 2.44
N LEU A 34 -5.31 -19.41 2.71
CA LEU A 34 -5.64 -18.20 1.97
C LEU A 34 -4.55 -17.13 2.11
N VAL A 35 -3.99 -16.95 3.31
CA VAL A 35 -2.90 -16.00 3.55
C VAL A 35 -1.62 -16.45 2.85
N LYS A 36 -1.25 -17.74 2.96
CA LYS A 36 -0.08 -18.31 2.25
C LYS A 36 -0.20 -18.18 0.73
N ALA A 37 -1.42 -18.25 0.20
CA ALA A 37 -1.71 -18.04 -1.22
C ALA A 37 -1.74 -16.55 -1.63
N GLY A 38 -1.65 -15.60 -0.69
CA GLY A 38 -1.75 -14.16 -0.96
C GLY A 38 -3.16 -13.68 -1.32
N ILE A 39 -4.19 -14.43 -0.93
CA ILE A 39 -5.59 -14.17 -1.30
C ILE A 39 -6.30 -13.33 -0.24
N MET A 40 -6.18 -13.69 1.04
CA MET A 40 -6.92 -13.01 2.09
C MET A 40 -6.26 -11.66 2.44
N LEU A 41 -6.98 -10.57 2.19
CA LEU A 41 -6.59 -9.21 2.56
C LEU A 41 -7.09 -8.83 3.95
N ALA A 42 -8.27 -9.32 4.32
CA ALA A 42 -8.89 -9.15 5.63
C ALA A 42 -9.97 -10.21 5.84
N GLY A 43 -10.39 -10.44 7.07
CA GLY A 43 -11.62 -11.16 7.37
C GLY A 43 -11.84 -11.33 8.86
N GLU A 44 -13.09 -11.23 9.28
CA GLU A 44 -13.48 -11.16 10.68
C GLU A 44 -14.90 -11.74 10.88
N GLY A 45 -15.14 -12.28 12.07
CA GLY A 45 -16.47 -12.63 12.55
C GLY A 45 -17.18 -11.39 13.11
N LEU A 46 -18.48 -11.28 12.85
CA LEU A 46 -19.33 -10.23 13.41
C LEU A 46 -20.09 -10.74 14.63
N GLN A 47 -20.33 -9.83 15.58
CA GLN A 47 -21.22 -10.09 16.71
C GLN A 47 -22.68 -10.16 16.22
N PRO A 48 -23.57 -10.82 16.99
CA PRO A 48 -25.00 -10.86 16.69
C PRO A 48 -25.61 -9.47 16.51
N SER A 49 -26.65 -9.35 15.68
CA SER A 49 -27.29 -8.06 15.43
C SER A 49 -27.91 -7.40 16.65
N SER A 50 -28.17 -8.13 17.73
CA SER A 50 -28.58 -7.58 19.04
C SER A 50 -27.56 -6.62 19.64
N LYS A 51 -26.30 -6.63 19.19
CA LYS A 51 -25.24 -5.67 19.53
C LYS A 51 -24.99 -4.63 18.43
N GLY A 52 -25.77 -4.65 17.35
CA GLY A 52 -25.64 -3.78 16.20
C GLY A 52 -26.70 -2.67 16.18
N ALA A 53 -26.49 -1.71 15.28
CA ALA A 53 -27.45 -0.65 15.00
C ALA A 53 -27.50 -0.34 13.50
N ARG A 54 -28.68 0.05 13.00
CA ARG A 54 -28.88 0.57 11.64
C ARG A 54 -29.16 2.07 11.71
N VAL A 55 -28.49 2.86 10.89
CA VAL A 55 -28.82 4.28 10.70
C VAL A 55 -29.64 4.43 9.42
N ARG A 56 -30.93 4.72 9.55
CA ARG A 56 -31.85 4.95 8.43
C ARG A 56 -31.79 6.39 7.97
N PHE A 57 -31.62 6.60 6.67
CA PHE A 57 -31.60 7.90 6.01
C PHE A 57 -32.96 8.18 5.36
N SER A 58 -33.49 9.38 5.56
CA SER A 58 -34.67 9.89 4.86
C SER A 58 -34.47 11.38 4.59
N GLY A 59 -34.00 11.70 3.38
CA GLY A 59 -33.46 13.03 3.06
C GLY A 59 -32.35 13.43 4.04
N ASN A 60 -32.55 14.53 4.75
CA ASN A 60 -31.63 15.02 5.78
C ASN A 60 -31.85 14.43 7.18
N LYS A 61 -32.81 13.52 7.36
CA LYS A 61 -33.05 12.85 8.63
C LYS A 61 -32.20 11.59 8.74
N ARG A 62 -31.60 11.38 9.93
CA ARG A 62 -30.86 10.18 10.32
C ARG A 62 -31.48 9.61 11.59
N THR A 63 -32.02 8.39 11.51
CA THR A 63 -32.66 7.70 12.64
C THR A 63 -31.88 6.44 12.98
N VAL A 64 -31.52 6.25 14.25
CA VAL A 64 -30.86 5.02 14.74
C VAL A 64 -31.92 3.99 15.10
N ILE A 65 -31.70 2.74 14.71
CA ILE A 65 -32.53 1.57 15.02
C ILE A 65 -31.60 0.51 15.59
N ASP A 66 -31.70 0.27 16.90
CA ASP A 66 -30.96 -0.81 17.56
C ASP A 66 -31.51 -2.18 17.15
N GLY A 67 -30.65 -3.19 17.14
CA GLY A 67 -31.06 -4.57 16.91
C GLY A 67 -31.80 -5.19 18.10
N PRO A 68 -32.18 -6.48 18.00
CA PRO A 68 -31.91 -7.40 16.89
C PRO A 68 -32.75 -7.10 15.64
N PHE A 69 -32.29 -7.59 14.49
CA PHE A 69 -33.02 -7.46 13.22
C PHE A 69 -33.73 -8.78 12.86
N THR A 70 -34.92 -8.71 12.27
CA THR A 70 -35.81 -9.87 12.09
C THR A 70 -35.41 -10.82 10.96
N GLU A 71 -34.81 -10.31 9.88
CA GLU A 71 -34.49 -11.10 8.68
C GLU A 71 -33.13 -11.82 8.82
N THR A 72 -33.03 -12.83 9.70
CA THR A 72 -31.76 -13.50 10.05
C THR A 72 -30.92 -13.94 8.86
N LYS A 73 -31.53 -14.58 7.85
CA LYS A 73 -30.83 -15.05 6.65
C LYS A 73 -30.26 -13.91 5.79
N GLU A 74 -30.73 -12.68 5.99
CA GLU A 74 -30.18 -11.49 5.31
C GLU A 74 -29.03 -10.84 6.08
N LEU A 75 -28.81 -11.24 7.34
CA LEU A 75 -27.75 -10.72 8.18
C LEU A 75 -26.41 -11.39 7.86
N ILE A 76 -25.33 -10.77 8.34
CA ILE A 76 -23.96 -11.16 8.07
C ILE A 76 -23.32 -11.59 9.40
N ALA A 77 -22.83 -12.82 9.47
CA ALA A 77 -22.11 -13.36 10.62
C ALA A 77 -20.58 -13.16 10.50
N GLY A 78 -20.07 -12.88 9.32
CA GLY A 78 -18.66 -12.65 9.09
C GLY A 78 -18.36 -12.29 7.64
N PHE A 79 -17.13 -11.89 7.37
CA PHE A 79 -16.69 -11.62 6.01
C PHE A 79 -15.21 -11.93 5.81
N TRP A 80 -14.83 -12.06 4.55
CA TRP A 80 -13.47 -11.88 4.08
C TRP A 80 -13.42 -10.84 2.96
N ILE A 81 -12.25 -10.24 2.79
CA ILE A 81 -11.86 -9.48 1.60
C ILE A 81 -10.77 -10.27 0.90
N TRP A 82 -11.03 -10.73 -0.31
CA TRP A 82 -10.10 -11.56 -1.09
C TRP A 82 -9.58 -10.83 -2.33
N GLN A 83 -8.31 -11.05 -2.64
CA GLN A 83 -7.65 -10.67 -3.88
C GLN A 83 -7.50 -11.91 -4.77
N VAL A 84 -8.29 -11.99 -5.84
CA VAL A 84 -8.26 -13.10 -6.81
C VAL A 84 -8.26 -12.60 -8.25
N LYS A 85 -7.97 -13.49 -9.20
CA LYS A 85 -7.93 -13.23 -10.65
C LYS A 85 -9.31 -13.26 -11.28
N SER A 86 -10.28 -13.96 -10.70
CA SER A 86 -11.65 -14.04 -11.21
C SER A 86 -12.67 -14.36 -10.13
N LYS A 87 -13.96 -14.18 -10.45
CA LYS A 87 -15.06 -14.62 -9.59
C LYS A 87 -15.07 -16.15 -9.45
N GLU A 88 -14.72 -16.85 -10.53
CA GLU A 88 -14.66 -18.31 -10.58
C GLU A 88 -13.58 -18.84 -9.62
N GLU A 89 -12.42 -18.17 -9.56
CA GLU A 89 -11.39 -18.49 -8.57
C GLU A 89 -11.89 -18.26 -7.13
N ALA A 90 -12.61 -17.18 -6.85
CA ALA A 90 -13.23 -16.99 -5.53
C ALA A 90 -14.21 -18.14 -5.20
N ILE A 91 -15.04 -18.57 -6.15
CA ILE A 91 -15.97 -19.69 -5.94
C ILE A 91 -15.20 -20.99 -5.66
N GLU A 92 -14.10 -21.26 -6.36
CA GLU A 92 -13.24 -22.41 -6.11
C GLU A 92 -12.63 -22.42 -4.71
N TRP A 93 -12.24 -21.24 -4.21
CA TRP A 93 -11.78 -21.09 -2.83
C TRP A 93 -12.90 -21.30 -1.82
N VAL A 94 -14.07 -20.70 -2.02
CA VAL A 94 -15.24 -20.91 -1.13
C VAL A 94 -15.62 -22.39 -1.04
N ARG A 95 -15.54 -23.15 -2.13
CA ARG A 95 -15.83 -24.60 -2.12
C ARG A 95 -14.91 -25.42 -1.20
N ARG A 96 -13.74 -24.90 -0.83
CA ARG A 96 -12.79 -25.54 0.10
C ARG A 96 -13.03 -25.11 1.55
N CYS A 97 -13.84 -24.07 1.78
CA CYS A 97 -14.13 -23.53 3.09
C CYS A 97 -14.87 -24.60 3.93
N PRO A 98 -14.44 -24.84 5.18
CA PRO A 98 -15.27 -25.56 6.15
C PRO A 98 -16.63 -24.89 6.28
N ASN A 99 -17.70 -25.65 6.51
CA ASN A 99 -19.02 -25.07 6.72
C ASN A 99 -18.97 -24.16 7.99
N PRO A 100 -19.22 -22.84 7.87
CA PRO A 100 -19.03 -21.90 8.98
C PRO A 100 -20.02 -22.04 10.13
N HIS A 101 -21.10 -22.82 9.97
CA HIS A 101 -22.15 -22.95 10.99
C HIS A 101 -22.50 -24.41 11.36
N ASP A 102 -21.81 -25.41 10.81
CA ASP A 102 -22.16 -26.84 10.97
C ASP A 102 -23.64 -27.19 10.60
N GLU A 103 -24.34 -26.29 9.92
CA GLU A 103 -25.74 -26.38 9.48
C GLU A 103 -25.90 -25.81 8.06
N GLU A 104 -27.13 -25.80 7.53
CA GLU A 104 -27.41 -25.14 6.25
C GLU A 104 -27.13 -23.63 6.34
N CYS A 105 -26.16 -23.15 5.56
CA CYS A 105 -25.81 -21.74 5.49
C CYS A 105 -25.38 -21.34 4.08
N GLU A 106 -25.27 -20.03 3.87
CA GLU A 106 -24.88 -19.44 2.59
C GLU A 106 -23.63 -18.57 2.75
N ILE A 107 -22.78 -18.60 1.71
CA ILE A 107 -21.68 -17.66 1.54
C ILE A 107 -21.94 -16.87 0.25
N GLU A 108 -22.10 -15.57 0.38
CA GLU A 108 -22.35 -14.65 -0.74
C GLU A 108 -21.02 -14.02 -1.21
N ILE A 109 -20.75 -14.07 -2.52
CA ILE A 109 -19.52 -13.51 -3.12
C ILE A 109 -19.89 -12.28 -3.96
N ARG A 110 -19.35 -11.12 -3.60
CA ARG A 110 -19.57 -9.86 -4.31
C ARG A 110 -18.27 -9.21 -4.70
N GLN A 111 -18.20 -8.74 -5.94
CA GLN A 111 -17.05 -7.96 -6.39
C GLN A 111 -17.06 -6.58 -5.72
N ILE A 112 -15.88 -6.12 -5.30
CA ILE A 112 -15.66 -4.78 -4.77
C ILE A 112 -15.32 -3.86 -5.95
N PHE A 113 -15.93 -2.67 -5.98
CA PHE A 113 -15.57 -1.64 -6.96
C PHE A 113 -14.12 -1.22 -6.81
N GLU A 114 -13.42 -1.17 -7.93
CA GLU A 114 -12.10 -0.57 -8.08
C GLU A 114 -12.22 0.83 -8.69
N ALA A 115 -11.17 1.64 -8.54
CA ALA A 115 -11.16 3.00 -9.08
C ALA A 115 -11.49 3.06 -10.58
N ASP A 116 -11.04 2.07 -11.35
CA ASP A 116 -11.24 2.01 -12.79
C ASP A 116 -12.69 1.69 -13.19
N ASP A 117 -13.47 1.07 -12.30
CA ASP A 117 -14.88 0.75 -12.58
C ASP A 117 -15.77 2.00 -12.66
N PHE A 118 -15.36 3.10 -12.04
CA PHE A 118 -16.09 4.37 -12.06
C PHE A 118 -15.81 5.20 -13.33
N GLY A 119 -14.88 4.78 -14.18
CA GLY A 119 -14.56 5.47 -15.43
C GLY A 119 -14.21 6.95 -15.22
N THR A 120 -14.83 7.81 -16.05
CA THR A 120 -14.62 9.26 -16.10
C THR A 120 -15.24 10.03 -14.94
N GLU A 121 -16.27 9.49 -14.29
CA GLU A 121 -16.96 10.14 -13.16
C GLU A 121 -16.03 10.25 -11.94
N PHE A 122 -15.10 9.30 -11.80
CA PHE A 122 -14.04 9.40 -10.81
C PHE A 122 -12.88 10.23 -11.37
N THR A 123 -13.08 11.55 -11.34
CA THR A 123 -12.14 12.53 -11.90
C THR A 123 -10.75 12.41 -11.29
N PRO A 124 -9.69 12.92 -11.95
CA PRO A 124 -8.34 12.91 -11.41
C PRO A 124 -8.23 13.51 -9.99
N GLU A 125 -9.00 14.56 -9.70
CA GLU A 125 -9.04 15.21 -8.39
C GLU A 125 -9.68 14.30 -7.32
N LEU A 126 -10.78 13.62 -7.67
CA LEU A 126 -11.42 12.67 -6.77
C LEU A 126 -10.53 11.45 -6.51
N ARG A 127 -9.83 10.96 -7.53
CA ARG A 127 -8.83 9.86 -7.40
C ARG A 127 -7.71 10.25 -6.44
N LYS A 128 -7.12 11.44 -6.61
CA LYS A 128 -6.08 11.96 -5.70
C LYS A 128 -6.61 12.10 -4.27
N ARG A 129 -7.85 12.58 -4.10
CA ARG A 129 -8.48 12.71 -2.77
C ARG A 129 -8.68 11.36 -2.08
N GLU A 130 -9.19 10.36 -2.80
CA GLU A 130 -9.33 8.99 -2.27
C GLU A 130 -7.96 8.39 -1.96
N ALA A 131 -6.96 8.58 -2.83
CA ALA A 131 -5.60 8.11 -2.61
C ALA A 131 -4.98 8.72 -1.33
N VAL A 132 -5.28 9.98 -1.02
CA VAL A 132 -4.89 10.60 0.27
C VAL A 132 -5.58 9.92 1.45
N ILE A 133 -6.89 9.67 1.38
CA ILE A 133 -7.63 8.98 2.44
C ILE A 133 -7.03 7.58 2.66
N ARG A 134 -6.73 6.84 1.58
CA ARG A 134 -6.06 5.53 1.64
C ARG A 134 -4.73 5.62 2.37
N ALA A 135 -3.87 6.58 2.02
CA ALA A 135 -2.57 6.76 2.68
C ALA A 135 -2.73 7.01 4.19
N GLN A 136 -3.69 7.86 4.58
CA GLN A 136 -3.94 8.18 5.98
C GLN A 136 -4.43 6.98 6.78
N THR A 137 -5.37 6.18 6.23
CA THR A 137 -5.84 4.94 6.88
C THR A 137 -4.73 3.90 7.01
N MET A 138 -3.74 3.94 6.12
CA MET A 138 -2.53 3.13 6.19
C MET A 138 -1.44 3.76 7.08
N GLY A 139 -1.66 4.90 7.73
CA GLY A 139 -0.62 5.55 8.55
C GLY A 139 0.59 6.06 7.75
N LEU A 140 0.44 6.30 6.45
CA LEU A 140 1.47 6.89 5.58
C LEU A 140 1.47 8.44 5.61
N GLY A 141 0.66 9.02 6.49
CA GLY A 141 0.45 10.47 6.54
C GLY A 141 -0.38 10.98 5.35
N THR A 142 -0.20 12.26 5.03
CA THR A 142 -0.91 12.93 3.94
C THR A 142 0.06 13.14 2.77
N PRO A 143 -0.01 12.32 1.70
CA PRO A 143 0.86 12.52 0.55
C PRO A 143 0.52 13.83 -0.16
N ARG A 144 1.55 14.44 -0.74
CA ARG A 144 1.42 15.63 -1.59
C ARG A 144 1.56 15.20 -3.05
N PHE A 145 0.84 15.86 -3.96
CA PHE A 145 1.03 15.65 -5.40
C PHE A 145 1.81 16.83 -5.96
N GLU A 146 2.97 16.57 -6.52
CA GLU A 146 3.91 17.61 -6.97
C GLU A 146 4.34 17.40 -8.42
N GLN A 147 4.44 18.52 -9.14
CA GLN A 147 5.08 18.55 -10.45
C GLN A 147 6.59 18.65 -10.25
N GLY A 148 7.28 17.52 -10.40
CA GLY A 148 8.73 17.46 -10.35
C GLY A 148 9.35 18.12 -11.57
N ARG A 149 10.47 18.80 -11.38
CA ARG A 149 11.28 19.38 -12.47
C ARG A 149 12.33 18.39 -12.95
N ALA A 150 12.81 18.60 -14.18
CA ALA A 150 13.97 17.88 -14.66
C ALA A 150 15.21 18.22 -13.81
N MET A 151 16.01 17.20 -13.49
CA MET A 151 17.26 17.35 -12.75
C MET A 151 18.21 16.18 -13.05
N SER A 152 19.52 16.42 -12.90
CA SER A 152 20.56 15.40 -13.05
C SER A 152 21.13 15.06 -11.69
N ILE A 153 20.99 13.80 -11.28
CA ILE A 153 21.54 13.28 -10.02
C ILE A 153 22.80 12.48 -10.34
N THR A 154 23.87 12.72 -9.60
CA THR A 154 25.12 11.96 -9.75
C THR A 154 25.65 11.45 -8.42
N GLY A 155 26.30 10.29 -8.48
CA GLY A 155 26.97 9.69 -7.33
C GLY A 155 27.32 8.23 -7.56
N LEU A 156 27.40 7.46 -6.47
CA LEU A 156 27.75 6.04 -6.53
C LEU A 156 26.54 5.24 -7.00
N ASN A 157 26.75 4.30 -7.93
CA ASN A 157 25.70 3.46 -8.48
C ASN A 157 26.00 1.98 -8.23
N GLU A 158 25.02 1.24 -7.71
CA GLU A 158 25.08 -0.21 -7.56
C GLU A 158 23.71 -0.84 -7.90
N SER A 159 23.70 -2.14 -8.17
CA SER A 159 22.45 -2.89 -8.39
C SER A 159 22.19 -3.82 -7.21
N TYR A 160 20.95 -3.84 -6.72
CA TYR A 160 20.56 -4.62 -5.55
C TYR A 160 19.37 -5.52 -5.86
N SER A 161 19.37 -6.73 -5.29
CA SER A 161 18.17 -7.53 -5.14
C SER A 161 17.39 -7.05 -3.90
N PHE A 162 16.13 -7.49 -3.77
CA PHE A 162 15.35 -7.21 -2.56
C PHE A 162 16.00 -7.78 -1.29
N GLU A 163 16.79 -8.86 -1.41
CA GLU A 163 17.55 -9.44 -0.29
C GLU A 163 18.82 -8.63 0.00
N SER A 164 19.54 -8.18 -1.03
CA SER A 164 20.81 -7.47 -0.85
C SER A 164 20.64 -5.98 -0.55
N ARG A 165 19.42 -5.42 -0.61
CA ARG A 165 19.11 -4.02 -0.30
C ARG A 165 19.57 -3.58 1.10
N VAL A 166 19.74 -4.53 2.03
CA VAL A 166 20.33 -4.29 3.37
C VAL A 166 21.74 -3.70 3.32
N LYS A 167 22.41 -3.72 2.15
CA LYS A 167 23.73 -3.13 1.92
C LYS A 167 23.70 -1.65 1.49
N ILE A 168 22.53 -1.10 1.16
CA ILE A 168 22.37 0.31 0.77
C ILE A 168 22.97 1.30 1.79
N PRO A 169 22.84 1.10 3.13
CA PRO A 169 23.50 1.95 4.11
C PRO A 169 25.02 2.05 3.92
N VAL A 170 25.69 0.97 3.51
CA VAL A 170 27.15 0.96 3.25
C VAL A 170 27.52 1.78 2.00
N GLN A 171 26.64 1.83 1.00
CA GLN A 171 26.80 2.74 -0.14
C GLN A 171 26.62 4.20 0.29
N TRP A 172 25.66 4.48 1.18
CA TRP A 172 25.50 5.81 1.77
C TRP A 172 26.74 6.23 2.57
N GLU A 173 27.28 5.36 3.43
CA GLU A 173 28.52 5.61 4.19
C GLU A 173 29.70 5.98 3.28
N ARG A 174 29.85 5.31 2.12
CA ARG A 174 30.86 5.67 1.12
C ARG A 174 30.55 6.98 0.41
N PHE A 175 29.28 7.34 0.24
CA PHE A 175 28.89 8.56 -0.47
C PHE A 175 28.96 9.81 0.42
N VAL A 176 28.66 9.73 1.72
CA VAL A 176 28.55 10.90 2.61
C VAL A 176 29.84 11.74 2.67
N GLN A 177 31.01 11.13 2.50
CA GLN A 177 32.30 11.84 2.42
C GLN A 177 32.42 12.80 1.23
N HIS A 178 31.60 12.63 0.19
CA HIS A 178 31.55 13.45 -1.02
C HIS A 178 30.53 14.60 -0.94
N LEU A 179 29.61 14.60 0.05
CA LEU A 179 28.59 15.64 0.18
C LEU A 179 29.23 17.03 0.30
N GLY A 180 28.76 17.97 -0.52
CA GLY A 180 29.28 19.35 -0.59
C GLY A 180 30.58 19.49 -1.37
N LYS A 181 31.17 18.40 -1.86
CA LYS A 181 32.44 18.38 -2.61
C LYS A 181 32.27 17.96 -4.07
N VAL A 182 31.07 17.55 -4.48
CA VAL A 182 30.80 17.12 -5.86
C VAL A 182 30.83 18.33 -6.80
N PRO A 183 31.63 18.32 -7.88
CA PRO A 183 31.67 19.42 -8.84
C PRO A 183 30.28 19.74 -9.39
N GLY A 184 29.90 21.02 -9.32
CA GLY A 184 28.62 21.50 -9.83
C GLY A 184 27.40 21.09 -9.02
N GLN A 185 27.59 20.61 -7.77
CA GLN A 185 26.49 20.29 -6.84
C GLN A 185 25.51 21.47 -6.68
N VAL A 186 24.23 21.14 -6.70
CA VAL A 186 23.12 22.07 -6.51
C VAL A 186 22.47 21.82 -5.16
N GLY A 187 22.48 22.84 -4.29
CA GLY A 187 21.87 22.76 -2.97
C GLY A 187 22.55 21.75 -2.03
N LYS A 188 21.87 21.44 -0.92
CA LYS A 188 22.36 20.54 0.13
C LYS A 188 21.59 19.22 0.22
N ASN A 189 20.56 19.03 -0.60
CA ASN A 189 19.79 17.80 -0.62
C ASN A 189 20.64 16.65 -1.18
N SER A 190 20.41 15.45 -0.66
CA SER A 190 20.91 14.21 -1.23
C SER A 190 19.78 13.28 -1.59
N TYR A 191 20.05 12.35 -2.50
CA TYR A 191 19.05 11.55 -3.17
C TYR A 191 19.44 10.07 -3.19
N GLY A 192 18.46 9.21 -2.96
CA GLY A 192 18.52 7.78 -3.24
C GLY A 192 17.61 7.48 -4.42
N VAL A 193 18.16 7.21 -5.61
CA VAL A 193 17.37 7.05 -6.84
C VAL A 193 17.28 5.58 -7.20
N CYS A 194 16.06 5.07 -7.41
CA CYS A 194 15.79 3.67 -7.76
C CYS A 194 15.15 3.57 -9.15
N TRP A 195 15.66 2.69 -10.01
CA TRP A 195 15.07 2.43 -11.33
C TRP A 195 15.40 1.01 -11.83
N ASN A 196 14.93 0.67 -13.04
CA ASN A 196 15.14 -0.65 -13.66
C ASN A 196 14.63 -1.83 -12.82
N PHE A 197 13.52 -1.65 -12.10
CA PHE A 197 12.90 -2.70 -11.30
C PHE A 197 12.55 -3.91 -12.16
N SER A 198 13.10 -5.06 -11.79
CA SER A 198 12.95 -6.32 -12.51
C SER A 198 12.63 -7.43 -11.52
N PRO A 199 11.45 -8.09 -11.62
CA PRO A 199 11.11 -9.23 -10.77
C PRO A 199 12.21 -10.30 -10.80
N GLY A 200 12.68 -10.70 -9.61
CA GLY A 200 13.75 -11.70 -9.45
C GLY A 200 15.17 -11.24 -9.81
N LYS A 201 15.36 -10.04 -10.38
CA LYS A 201 16.69 -9.49 -10.71
C LYS A 201 17.09 -8.29 -9.85
N GLY A 202 16.12 -7.55 -9.31
CA GLY A 202 16.38 -6.41 -8.43
C GLY A 202 16.15 -5.05 -9.09
N PHE A 203 16.90 -4.05 -8.68
CA PHE A 203 16.82 -2.65 -9.15
C PHE A 203 18.20 -1.99 -9.11
N ASP A 204 18.37 -0.95 -9.92
CA ASP A 204 19.53 -0.07 -9.84
C ASP A 204 19.28 1.02 -8.79
N TYR A 205 20.30 1.31 -7.99
CA TYR A 205 20.26 2.32 -6.94
C TYR A 205 21.45 3.27 -7.01
N LEU A 206 21.17 4.57 -6.95
CA LEU A 206 22.18 5.62 -6.91
C LEU A 206 22.04 6.46 -5.66
N THR A 207 23.11 6.53 -4.85
CA THR A 207 23.26 7.55 -3.81
C THR A 207 23.92 8.76 -4.44
N GLY A 208 23.32 9.94 -4.30
CA GLY A 208 23.75 11.08 -5.11
C GLY A 208 23.34 12.45 -4.60
N VAL A 209 23.83 13.45 -5.32
CA VAL A 209 23.42 14.85 -5.21
C VAL A 209 23.00 15.34 -6.59
N GLU A 210 22.17 16.38 -6.60
CA GLU A 210 21.87 17.08 -7.84
C GLU A 210 23.10 17.85 -8.33
N VAL A 211 23.34 17.86 -9.64
CA VAL A 211 24.40 18.63 -10.30
C VAL A 211 23.88 19.38 -11.51
N LYS A 212 24.60 20.44 -11.90
CA LYS A 212 24.41 21.10 -13.21
C LYS A 212 24.76 20.11 -14.34
N GLU A 213 24.02 20.13 -15.45
CA GLU A 213 24.16 19.14 -16.55
C GLU A 213 25.60 18.98 -17.08
N ASP A 214 26.37 20.07 -17.20
CA ASP A 214 27.72 20.07 -17.78
C ASP A 214 28.86 19.89 -16.75
N SER A 215 28.55 19.39 -15.56
CA SER A 215 29.55 19.23 -14.49
C SER A 215 30.56 18.13 -14.82
N LYS A 216 31.84 18.39 -14.61
CA LYS A 216 32.90 17.37 -14.74
C LYS A 216 32.84 16.41 -13.56
N LEU A 217 32.34 15.20 -13.79
CA LEU A 217 32.10 14.20 -12.76
C LEU A 217 33.38 13.42 -12.41
N PRO A 218 33.53 12.96 -11.16
CA PRO A 218 34.50 11.92 -10.80
C PRO A 218 34.32 10.68 -11.67
N THR A 219 35.40 9.96 -11.99
CA THR A 219 35.38 8.77 -12.86
C THR A 219 34.48 7.65 -12.34
N ASP A 220 34.36 7.54 -11.02
CA ASP A 220 33.63 6.46 -10.37
C ASP A 220 32.14 6.80 -10.17
N PHE A 221 31.71 7.98 -10.61
CA PHE A 221 30.33 8.44 -10.45
C PHE A 221 29.52 8.18 -11.72
N ARG A 222 28.27 7.76 -11.52
CA ARG A 222 27.26 7.68 -12.57
C ARG A 222 26.34 8.91 -12.48
N ALA A 223 25.71 9.28 -13.59
CA ALA A 223 24.63 10.26 -13.61
C ALA A 223 23.32 9.62 -14.08
N VAL A 224 22.21 10.04 -13.48
CA VAL A 224 20.84 9.68 -13.83
C VAL A 224 20.05 10.96 -14.03
N ARG A 225 19.36 11.06 -15.17
CA ARG A 225 18.46 12.18 -15.48
C ARG A 225 17.05 11.84 -14.99
N LEU A 226 16.52 12.67 -14.12
CA LEU A 226 15.10 12.67 -13.76
C LEU A 226 14.37 13.64 -14.70
N ALA A 227 13.31 13.16 -15.35
CA ALA A 227 12.47 13.99 -16.21
C ALA A 227 11.47 14.81 -15.38
N ALA A 228 10.92 15.87 -15.98
CA ALA A 228 9.79 16.56 -15.37
C ALA A 228 8.52 15.70 -15.49
N GLN A 229 7.84 15.45 -14.37
CA GLN A 229 6.64 14.62 -14.30
C GLN A 229 5.95 14.78 -12.93
N GLU A 230 4.75 14.23 -12.80
CA GLU A 230 4.02 14.26 -11.54
C GLU A 230 4.51 13.16 -10.58
N TYR A 231 4.54 13.48 -9.28
CA TYR A 231 4.89 12.56 -8.22
C TYR A 231 3.87 12.59 -7.08
N ALA A 232 3.62 11.43 -6.48
CA ALA A 232 3.12 11.36 -5.10
C ALA A 232 4.30 11.40 -4.13
N VAL A 233 4.25 12.34 -3.18
CA VAL A 233 5.34 12.63 -2.25
C VAL A 233 4.90 12.29 -0.84
N PHE A 234 5.58 11.34 -0.22
CA PHE A 234 5.33 10.90 1.15
C PHE A 234 6.43 11.41 2.07
N THR A 235 6.07 11.98 3.21
CA THR A 235 7.02 12.34 4.25
C THR A 235 7.25 11.14 5.17
N HIS A 236 8.50 10.70 5.29
CA HIS A 236 8.89 9.69 6.27
C HIS A 236 9.36 10.38 7.55
N SER A 237 8.67 10.11 8.66
CA SER A 237 8.88 10.81 9.95
C SER A 237 9.60 9.97 11.01
N GLU A 238 9.85 8.68 10.73
CA GLU A 238 10.57 7.79 11.64
C GLU A 238 12.08 7.83 11.38
N HIS A 239 12.83 7.00 12.10
CA HIS A 239 14.26 6.83 11.88
C HIS A 239 14.52 6.21 10.50
N VAL A 240 15.57 6.66 9.81
CA VAL A 240 15.93 6.24 8.45
C VAL A 240 16.01 4.72 8.26
N SER A 241 16.35 3.95 9.30
CA SER A 241 16.34 2.48 9.25
C SER A 241 14.95 1.89 8.98
N ALA A 242 13.88 2.63 9.27
CA ALA A 242 12.49 2.24 9.03
C ALA A 242 11.97 2.70 7.65
N ILE A 243 12.76 3.45 6.87
CA ILE A 243 12.33 3.96 5.55
C ILE A 243 11.90 2.82 4.62
N GLY A 244 12.60 1.69 4.67
CA GLY A 244 12.26 0.49 3.91
C GLY A 244 10.83 -0.01 4.18
N ASN A 245 10.37 0.06 5.43
CA ASN A 245 8.99 -0.33 5.79
C ASN A 245 7.97 0.63 5.17
N THR A 246 8.28 1.93 5.13
CA THR A 246 7.41 2.93 4.51
C THR A 246 7.35 2.73 3.00
N ILE A 247 8.50 2.50 2.36
CA ILE A 247 8.59 2.20 0.92
C ILE A 247 7.82 0.93 0.57
N ASP A 248 8.02 -0.15 1.33
CA ASP A 248 7.31 -1.42 1.13
C ASP A 248 5.79 -1.22 1.28
N LYS A 249 5.34 -0.45 2.27
CA LYS A 249 3.93 -0.14 2.47
C LYS A 249 3.35 0.71 1.33
N ILE A 250 4.12 1.67 0.81
CA ILE A 250 3.71 2.47 -0.34
C ILE A 250 3.54 1.56 -1.57
N TRP A 251 4.55 0.76 -1.93
CA TRP A 251 4.51 -0.04 -3.16
C TRP A 251 3.60 -1.26 -3.08
N ASN A 252 3.55 -1.95 -1.94
CA ASN A 252 2.80 -3.21 -1.81
C ASN A 252 1.36 -3.01 -1.30
N SER A 253 1.03 -1.85 -0.73
CA SER A 253 -0.31 -1.60 -0.19
C SER A 253 -0.97 -0.36 -0.76
N TRP A 254 -0.29 0.80 -0.73
CA TRP A 254 -0.91 2.05 -1.18
C TRP A 254 -1.06 2.11 -2.70
N VAL A 255 0.01 1.90 -3.48
CA VAL A 255 -0.01 1.96 -4.94
C VAL A 255 -1.13 1.07 -5.53
N PRO A 256 -1.25 -0.23 -5.17
CA PRO A 256 -2.29 -1.11 -5.71
C PRO A 256 -3.72 -0.68 -5.37
N GLN A 257 -3.91 0.08 -4.28
CA GLN A 257 -5.24 0.49 -3.78
C GLN A 257 -5.55 1.98 -4.00
N SER A 258 -4.56 2.76 -4.43
CA SER A 258 -4.67 4.21 -4.60
C SER A 258 -5.56 4.60 -5.79
N GLY A 259 -5.70 3.71 -6.77
CA GLY A 259 -6.31 4.02 -8.06
C GLY A 259 -5.44 4.91 -8.96
N LEU A 260 -4.18 5.15 -8.58
CA LEU A 260 -3.18 5.87 -9.34
C LEU A 260 -2.17 4.88 -9.94
N LYS A 261 -1.70 5.16 -11.15
CA LYS A 261 -0.75 4.30 -11.86
C LYS A 261 0.67 4.86 -11.72
N PRO A 262 1.64 4.06 -11.25
CA PRO A 262 3.02 4.50 -11.21
C PRO A 262 3.60 4.54 -12.63
N ALA A 263 4.32 5.62 -12.97
CA ALA A 263 5.00 5.71 -14.25
C ALA A 263 6.25 4.82 -14.28
N ASN A 264 6.62 4.34 -15.48
CA ASN A 264 7.91 3.68 -15.72
C ASN A 264 9.06 4.70 -15.76
N ALA A 265 9.35 5.29 -14.61
CA ALA A 265 10.37 6.31 -14.39
C ALA A 265 11.06 6.09 -13.04
N PRO A 266 12.23 6.71 -12.78
CA PRO A 266 12.89 6.57 -11.49
C PRO A 266 12.04 7.12 -10.34
N ALA A 267 11.90 6.32 -9.28
CA ALA A 267 11.44 6.77 -7.98
C ALA A 267 12.66 7.22 -7.16
N PHE A 268 12.48 8.12 -6.21
CA PHE A 268 13.61 8.56 -5.40
C PHE A 268 13.24 8.94 -3.96
N GLU A 269 14.21 8.76 -3.09
CA GLU A 269 14.26 9.33 -1.75
C GLU A 269 14.93 10.70 -1.84
N ARG A 270 14.37 11.69 -1.15
CA ARG A 270 15.00 13.00 -0.97
C ARG A 270 15.28 13.23 0.51
N TYR A 271 16.55 13.35 0.84
CA TYR A 271 17.03 13.79 2.14
C TYR A 271 17.24 15.30 2.06
N THR A 272 16.32 16.03 2.65
CA THR A 272 16.29 17.50 2.65
C THR A 272 17.33 18.08 3.62
N GLU A 273 17.50 19.40 3.62
CA GLU A 273 18.34 20.09 4.61
C GLU A 273 17.94 19.84 6.07
N GLY A 274 16.70 19.40 6.31
CA GLY A 274 16.19 19.02 7.63
C GLY A 274 16.58 17.62 8.08
N PHE A 275 17.19 16.78 7.22
CA PHE A 275 17.66 15.45 7.61
C PHE A 275 18.94 15.55 8.45
N ASN A 276 18.93 14.91 9.61
CA ASN A 276 20.08 14.84 10.49
C ASN A 276 20.75 13.45 10.38
N PRO A 277 21.89 13.33 9.69
CA PRO A 277 22.55 12.05 9.47
C PRO A 277 23.15 11.44 10.74
N GLN A 278 23.40 12.23 11.79
CA GLN A 278 23.91 11.70 13.07
C GLN A 278 22.81 10.98 13.84
N THR A 279 21.58 11.50 13.77
CA THR A 279 20.42 10.90 14.46
C THR A 279 19.60 9.98 13.56
N GLY A 280 19.79 10.03 12.24
CA GLY A 280 18.96 9.32 11.27
C GLY A 280 17.52 9.82 11.17
N MET A 281 17.23 11.03 11.63
CA MET A 281 15.86 11.57 11.76
C MET A 281 15.64 12.82 10.89
N GLY A 282 14.37 13.06 10.57
CA GLY A 282 13.89 14.32 9.98
C GLY A 282 14.08 14.42 8.47
N GLY A 283 13.33 15.29 7.82
CA GLY A 283 13.64 15.74 6.45
C GLY A 283 13.77 14.65 5.38
N MET A 284 13.02 13.54 5.47
CA MET A 284 13.03 12.47 4.47
C MET A 284 11.71 12.44 3.70
N GLU A 285 11.82 12.35 2.38
CA GLU A 285 10.66 12.20 1.49
C GLU A 285 10.86 11.06 0.50
N ILE A 286 9.77 10.39 0.15
CA ILE A 286 9.71 9.32 -0.85
C ILE A 286 8.84 9.82 -2.01
N TRP A 287 9.42 9.84 -3.20
CA TRP A 287 8.83 10.38 -4.41
C TRP A 287 8.49 9.25 -5.38
N ILE A 288 7.19 9.01 -5.55
CA ILE A 288 6.64 7.96 -6.41
C ILE A 288 6.18 8.57 -7.73
N PRO A 289 6.77 8.18 -8.86
CA PRO A 289 6.43 8.75 -10.16
C PRO A 289 5.04 8.29 -10.60
N LEU A 290 4.19 9.20 -11.10
CA LEU A 290 2.84 8.88 -11.55
C LEU A 290 2.69 9.03 -13.07
N GLU A 291 1.85 8.20 -13.67
CA GLU A 291 1.37 8.41 -15.04
C GLU A 291 0.50 9.67 -15.12
N ALA A 292 0.52 10.33 -16.28
CA ALA A 292 -0.25 11.54 -16.56
C ALA A 292 -1.74 11.28 -16.78
#